data_AF-A0A849T8I2-F1
#
_entry.id   AF-A0A849T8I2-F1
#
_cell.length_a   1.000
_cell.length_b   1.000
_cell.length_c   1.000
_cell.angle_alpha   90.00
_cell.angle_beta   90.00
_cell.angle_gamma   90.00
#
_symmetry.space_group_name_H-M   'P 1'
#
loop_
_entity.id
_entity.type
_entity.pdbx_description
1 polymer ?
#
loop_
_entity_poly.entity_id
_entity_poly.type
_entity_poly.pdbx_seq_one_letter_code
_entity_poly.pdbx_strand_id
1 'polypeptide(L)' 'MPDFIRDALDAKKLTAAYDARPPYQRNDYIGWITRAKLPATQQKRLDQMLDELVRGDVYMKMVWRKKS' A
#
# COMPACT_ATOMS: atom_id res chain seq x y z
N MET A 1 -5.51 -4.76 -9.10
CA MET A 1 -5.08 -5.01 -7.70
C MET A 1 -5.69 -6.33 -7.26
N PRO A 2 -4.91 -7.25 -6.65
CA PRO A 2 -5.41 -8.50 -6.06
C PRO A 2 -6.47 -8.29 -4.99
N ASP A 3 -7.33 -9.27 -4.81
CA ASP A 3 -8.48 -9.21 -3.90
C ASP A 3 -8.07 -8.99 -2.44
N PHE A 4 -7.10 -9.75 -1.95
CA PHE A 4 -6.62 -9.62 -0.55
C PHE A 4 -6.08 -8.23 -0.20
N ILE A 5 -5.57 -7.47 -1.19
CA ILE A 5 -5.12 -6.09 -0.99
C ILE A 5 -6.32 -5.14 -0.93
N ARG A 6 -7.29 -5.33 -1.83
CA ARG A 6 -8.52 -4.53 -1.84
C ARG A 6 -9.31 -4.74 -0.55
N ASP A 7 -9.52 -5.99 -0.14
CA ASP A 7 -10.26 -6.33 1.07
C ASP A 7 -9.59 -5.73 2.31
N ALA A 8 -8.26 -5.73 2.37
CA ALA A 8 -7.51 -5.11 3.47
C ALA A 8 -7.60 -3.57 3.47
N LEU A 9 -7.59 -2.93 2.29
CA LEU A 9 -7.82 -1.49 2.16
C LEU A 9 -9.23 -1.12 2.62
N ASP A 10 -10.24 -1.87 2.18
CA ASP A 10 -11.64 -1.63 2.53
C ASP A 10 -11.88 -1.87 4.03
N ALA A 11 -11.35 -2.95 4.60
CA ALA A 11 -11.43 -3.26 6.03
C ALA A 11 -10.83 -2.15 6.91
N LYS A 12 -9.75 -1.50 6.45
CA LYS A 12 -9.10 -0.38 7.15
C LYS A 12 -9.60 1.00 6.71
N LYS A 13 -10.54 1.09 5.76
CA LYS A 13 -11.04 2.34 5.16
C LYS A 13 -9.93 3.21 4.55
N LEU A 14 -8.91 2.58 3.96
CA LEU A 14 -7.73 3.24 3.39
C LEU A 14 -7.80 3.45 1.87
N THR A 15 -8.88 3.05 1.23
CA THR A 15 -9.07 3.14 -0.24
C THR A 15 -8.84 4.56 -0.76
N ALA A 16 -9.39 5.58 -0.09
CA ALA A 16 -9.15 6.98 -0.46
C ALA A 16 -7.69 7.42 -0.28
N ALA A 17 -7.01 6.96 0.77
CA ALA A 17 -5.60 7.26 1.02
C ALA A 17 -4.69 6.60 -0.04
N TYR A 18 -5.04 5.39 -0.45
CA TYR A 18 -4.39 4.68 -1.54
C TYR A 18 -4.61 5.39 -2.88
N ASP A 19 -5.83 5.81 -3.20
CA ASP A 19 -6.17 6.51 -4.45
C ASP A 19 -5.57 7.91 -4.53
N ALA A 20 -5.33 8.56 -3.39
CA ALA A 20 -4.58 9.82 -3.34
C ALA A 20 -3.09 9.65 -3.70
N ARG A 21 -2.55 8.43 -3.77
CA ARG A 21 -1.17 8.19 -4.19
C ARG A 21 -1.02 8.31 -5.71
N PRO A 22 0.12 8.82 -6.21
CA PRO A 22 0.41 8.81 -7.63
C PRO A 22 0.29 7.40 -8.25
N PRO A 23 -0.15 7.27 -9.52
CA PRO A 23 -0.33 5.97 -10.17
C PRO A 23 0.88 5.04 -10.09
N TYR A 24 2.10 5.57 -10.18
CA TYR A 24 3.32 4.78 -10.07
C TYR A 24 3.52 4.18 -8.66
N GLN A 25 3.19 4.91 -7.59
CA GLN A 25 3.29 4.39 -6.21
C GLN A 25 2.28 3.27 -5.97
N ARG A 26 1.07 3.42 -6.51
CA ARG A 26 0.04 2.38 -6.46
C ARG A 26 0.54 1.11 -7.15
N ASN A 27 1.05 1.23 -8.37
CA ASN A 27 1.61 0.10 -9.12
C ASN A 27 2.80 -0.55 -8.41
N ASP A 28 3.70 0.26 -7.83
CA ASP A 28 4.87 -0.21 -7.11
C ASP A 28 4.49 -0.99 -5.84
N TYR A 29 3.52 -0.52 -5.05
CA TYR A 29 3.02 -1.29 -3.90
C TYR A 29 2.47 -2.64 -4.32
N ILE A 30 1.57 -2.66 -5.31
CA ILE A 30 0.96 -3.90 -5.79
C ILE A 30 2.03 -4.85 -6.32
N GLY A 31 2.96 -4.36 -7.14
CA GLY A 31 4.06 -5.15 -7.68
C GLY A 31 4.99 -5.66 -6.59
N TRP A 32 5.34 -4.83 -5.61
CA TRP A 32 6.22 -5.19 -4.51
C TRP A 32 5.57 -6.25 -3.60
N ILE A 33 4.28 -6.11 -3.28
CA ILE A 33 3.56 -7.11 -2.47
C ILE A 33 3.47 -8.43 -3.25
N THR A 34 2.96 -8.41 -4.48
CA THR A 34 2.69 -9.63 -5.27
C THR A 34 3.95 -10.38 -5.73
N ARG A 35 5.09 -9.71 -5.88
CA ARG A 35 6.37 -10.36 -6.19
C ARG A 35 6.94 -11.21 -5.04
N ALA A 36 6.42 -11.08 -3.82
CA ALA A 36 6.86 -11.94 -2.72
C ALA A 36 6.35 -13.38 -2.92
N LYS A 37 7.27 -14.35 -2.93
CA LYS A 37 6.94 -15.77 -3.15
C LYS A 37 6.17 -16.42 -1.99
N LEU A 38 6.42 -15.98 -0.76
CA LEU A 38 5.82 -16.56 0.44
C LEU A 38 4.61 -15.72 0.89
N PRO A 39 3.47 -16.33 1.22
CA PRO A 39 2.28 -15.62 1.74
C PRO A 39 2.60 -14.76 2.95
N ALA A 40 3.43 -15.26 3.88
CA ALA A 40 3.85 -14.50 5.05
C ALA A 40 4.60 -13.21 4.69
N THR A 41 5.38 -13.22 3.61
CA THR A 41 6.08 -12.02 3.13
C THR A 41 5.14 -11.07 2.40
N GLN A 42 4.16 -11.59 1.64
CA GLN A 42 3.10 -10.76 1.07
C GLN A 42 2.33 -10.03 2.16
N GLN A 43 1.94 -10.73 3.24
CA GLN A 43 1.24 -10.14 4.37
C GLN A 43 2.07 -9.05 5.05
N LYS A 44 3.35 -9.31 5.37
CA LYS A 44 4.23 -8.30 5.97
C LYS A 44 4.36 -7.02 5.12
N ARG A 45 4.42 -7.17 3.79
CA ARG A 45 4.50 -6.03 2.86
C ARG A 45 3.18 -5.28 2.78
N LEU A 46 2.06 -6.01 2.78
CA LEU A 46 0.73 -5.43 2.84
C LEU A 46 0.54 -4.62 4.12
N ASP A 47 0.89 -5.19 5.28
CA ASP A 47 0.81 -4.50 6.57
C ASP A 47 1.65 -3.21 6.55
N GLN A 48 2.87 -3.27 6.01
CA GLN A 48 3.70 -2.07 5.85
C GLN A 48 3.02 -1.01 4.97
N MET A 49 2.47 -1.38 3.81
CA MET A 49 1.74 -0.42 2.96
C MET A 49 0.57 0.21 3.73
N LEU A 50 -0.22 -0.58 4.45
CA LEU A 50 -1.37 -0.08 5.20
C LEU A 50 -0.94 0.91 6.29
N ASP A 51 0.13 0.61 7.03
CA ASP A 51 0.68 1.51 8.04
C ASP A 51 1.20 2.82 7.43
N GLU A 52 1.86 2.75 6.28
CA GLU A 52 2.32 3.94 5.55
C GLU A 52 1.15 4.79 5.00
N LEU A 53 0.04 4.15 4.61
CA LEU A 53 -1.19 4.84 4.21
C LEU A 53 -1.88 5.50 5.41
N VAL A 54 -1.91 4.85 6.58
CA VAL A 54 -2.44 5.43 7.83
C VAL A 54 -1.63 6.67 8.23
N ARG A 55 -0.29 6.57 8.17
CA ARG A 55 0.60 7.69 8.48
C ARG A 55 0.44 8.85 7.50
N GLY A 56 0.23 8.52 6.22
CA GLY A 56 -0.05 9.52 5.18
C GLY A 56 1.16 10.36 4.76
N ASP A 57 2.33 10.17 5.36
CA ASP A 57 3.58 10.92 5.09
C ASP A 57 4.75 10.01 4.68
N VAL A 58 4.49 8.73 4.46
CA VAL A 58 5.50 7.73 4.06
C VAL A 58 5.08 7.00 2.80
N TYR A 59 6.07 6.63 2.00
CA TYR A 59 6.00 5.71 0.89
C TYR A 59 7.26 4.85 0.85
N MET A 60 7.15 3.53 0.97
CA MET A 60 8.28 2.59 0.94
C MET A 60 9.41 2.99 1.92
N LYS A 61 9.04 3.35 3.16
CA LYS A 61 9.94 3.91 4.20
C LYS A 61 10.65 5.23 3.82
N MET A 62 10.22 5.91 2.77
CA MET A 62 10.70 7.23 2.37
C MET A 62 9.67 8.30 2.71
N VAL A 63 10.14 9.52 3.01
CA VAL A 63 9.24 10.66 3.24
C VAL A 63 8.43 10.92 1.97
N TRP A 64 7.12 10.91 2.11
CA TRP A 64 6.18 11.27 1.07
C TRP A 64 5.37 12.47 1.51
N ARG A 65 5.20 13.42 0.60
CA ARG A 65 4.26 14.52 0.78
C ARG A 65 3.33 14.50 -0.41
N LYS A 66 2.03 14.51 -0.15
CA LYS A 66 1.04 14.76 -1.19
C LYS A 66 1.40 16.10 -1.82
N LYS A 67 1.65 16.12 -3.14
CA LYS A 67 1.71 17.39 -3.86
C LYS A 67 0.30 17.96 -3.84
N SER A 68 0.16 19.11 -3.18
CA SER A 68 -1.04 19.93 -3.19
C SER A 68 -1.37 20.42 -4.60
#